data_AF-A0A0R2NB87-F1
#
_entry.id   AF-A0A0R2NB87-F1
#
_cell.length_a   1.000
_cell.length_b   1.000
_cell.length_c   1.000
_cell.angle_alpha   90.00
_cell.angle_beta   90.00
_cell.angle_gamma   90.00
#
_symmetry.space_group_name_H-M   'P 1'
#
loop_
_entity.id
_entity.type
_entity.pdbx_description
1 polymer ?
#
loop_
_entity_poly.entity_id
_entity_poly.type
_entity_poly.pdbx_seq_one_letter_code
_entity_poly.pdbx_strand_id
1 'polypeptide(L)' 'MNENDTKRLVNKTEDYIEQHLADPITLAELAANVHLSPFHFHRIFTQYSDETLKAFVTRFKLERAAIYFGISNGQVTD' A
#
# COMPACT_ATOMS: atom_id res chain seq x y z
N MET A 1 5.39 11.02 16.70
CA MET A 1 4.87 9.76 16.15
C MET A 1 5.89 8.69 16.51
N ASN A 2 5.51 7.69 17.30
CA ASN A 2 6.45 6.67 17.74
C ASN A 2 6.65 5.64 16.60
N GLU A 3 7.75 4.89 16.63
CA GLU A 3 8.02 3.85 15.61
C GLU A 3 6.85 2.88 15.42
N ASN A 4 6.17 2.52 16.51
CA ASN A 4 4.98 1.67 16.51
C ASN A 4 3.77 2.28 15.79
N ASP A 5 3.60 3.61 15.86
CA ASP A 5 2.51 4.30 15.17
C ASP A 5 2.75 4.32 13.66
N THR A 6 4.00 4.55 13.24
CA THR A 6 4.40 4.53 11.84
C THR A 6 4.19 3.14 11.25
N LYS A 7 4.62 2.09 11.97
CA LYS A 7 4.40 0.70 11.54
C LYS A 7 2.92 0.36 11.37
N ARG A 8 2.07 0.78 12.31
CA ARG A 8 0.61 0.58 12.22
C ARG A 8 0.00 1.31 11.03
N LEU A 9 0.47 2.52 10.74
CA LEU A 9 0.03 3.31 9.60
C LEU A 9 0.39 2.62 8.28
N VAL A 10 1.64 2.15 8.14
CA VAL A 10 2.11 1.45 6.95
C VAL A 10 1.31 0.17 6.74
N ASN A 11 1.16 -0.68 7.77
CA ASN A 11 0.39 -1.91 7.67
C ASN A 11 -1.06 -1.67 7.21
N LYS A 12 -1.74 -0.66 7.76
CA LYS A 12 -3.10 -0.29 7.33
C LYS A 12 -3.15 0.19 5.88
N THR A 13 -2.12 0.91 5.46
CA THR A 13 -2.00 1.41 4.09
C THR A 13 -1.83 0.25 3.12
N GLU A 14 -0.94 -0.70 3.42
CA GLU A 14 -0.72 -1.92 2.63
C GLU A 14 -1.98 -2.78 2.54
N ASP A 15 -2.68 -2.98 3.65
CA ASP A 15 -3.95 -3.73 3.72
C ASP A 15 -5.02 -3.11 2.81
N TYR A 16 -5.15 -1.78 2.80
CA TYR A 16 -6.06 -1.10 1.88
C TYR A 16 -5.63 -1.26 0.42
N ILE A 17 -4.33 -1.20 0.13
CA ILE A 17 -3.81 -1.39 -1.23
C ILE A 17 -4.10 -2.81 -1.72
N GLU A 18 -3.94 -3.82 -0.86
CA GLU A 18 -4.23 -5.21 -1.16
C GLU A 18 -5.72 -5.43 -1.43
N GLN A 19 -6.61 -4.83 -0.63
CA GLN A 19 -8.06 -4.92 -0.87
C GLN A 19 -8.51 -4.19 -2.15
N HIS A 20 -7.79 -3.15 -2.56
CA HIS A 20 -8.10 -2.33 -3.74
C HIS A 20 -7.09 -2.50 -4.89
N LEU A 21 -6.50 -3.69 -5.03
CA LEU A 21 -5.56 -4.03 -6.11
C LEU A 21 -6.11 -3.72 -7.51
N ALA A 22 -7.41 -3.96 -7.74
CA ALA A 22 -8.07 -3.77 -9.03
C ALA A 22 -8.45 -2.30 -9.34
N ASP A 23 -8.61 -1.45 -8.33
CA ASP A 23 -9.20 -0.10 -8.48
C ASP A 23 -8.15 1.02 -8.32
N PRO A 24 -8.26 2.17 -9.00
CA PRO A 24 -7.35 3.30 -8.78
C PRO A 24 -7.44 3.85 -7.36
N ILE A 25 -6.36 3.68 -6.59
CA ILE A 25 -6.27 4.18 -5.21
C ILE A 25 -5.84 5.63 -5.21
N THR A 26 -6.58 6.48 -4.49
CA THR A 26 -6.24 7.90 -4.33
C THR A 26 -5.57 8.20 -2.98
N LEU A 27 -4.83 9.31 -2.93
CA LEU A 27 -4.22 9.81 -1.69
C LEU A 27 -5.26 10.07 -0.60
N ALA A 28 -6.44 10.56 -0.98
CA ALA A 28 -7.51 10.87 -0.05
C ALA A 28 -8.06 9.61 0.63
N GLU A 29 -8.21 8.51 -0.12
CA GLU A 29 -8.67 7.23 0.40
C GLU A 29 -7.68 6.60 1.36
N LEU A 30 -6.39 6.57 1.00
CA LEU A 30 -5.36 6.04 1.90
C LEU A 30 -5.26 6.86 3.18
N ALA A 31 -5.35 8.19 3.07
CA ALA A 31 -5.35 9.07 4.23
C ALA A 31 -6.60 8.83 5.11
N ALA A 32 -7.79 8.69 4.51
CA ALA A 32 -9.01 8.39 5.22
C ALA A 32 -8.94 7.05 5.98
N ASN A 33 -8.36 6.01 5.38
CA ASN A 33 -8.19 4.69 5.98
C ASN A 33 -7.34 4.70 7.27
N VAL A 34 -6.37 5.62 7.36
CA VAL A 34 -5.53 5.79 8.56
C VAL A 34 -6.00 6.94 9.46
N HIS A 35 -7.19 7.49 9.21
CA HIS A 35 -7.77 8.65 9.89
C HIS A 35 -6.86 9.89 9.89
N LEU A 36 -6.14 10.11 8.79
CA LEU A 36 -5.29 11.28 8.59
C LEU A 36 -5.82 12.17 7.47
N SER A 37 -5.43 13.43 7.52
CA SER A 37 -5.63 14.33 6.38
C SER A 37 -4.69 13.93 5.24
N PRO A 38 -5.09 14.08 3.96
CA PRO A 38 -4.25 13.77 2.81
C PRO A 38 -2.89 14.49 2.85
N PHE A 39 -2.85 15.72 3.37
CA PHE A 39 -1.63 16.48 3.55
C PHE A 39 -0.68 15.88 4.61
N HIS A 40 -1.23 15.45 5.76
CA HIS A 40 -0.45 14.81 6.83
C HIS A 40 0.08 13.44 6.38
N PHE A 41 -0.76 12.65 5.73
CA PHE A 41 -0.37 11.37 5.16
C PHE A 41 0.74 11.55 4.13
N HIS A 42 0.57 12.47 3.18
CA HIS A 42 1.58 12.76 2.15
C HIS A 42 2.91 13.14 2.79
N ARG A 43 2.90 14.03 3.80
CA ARG A 43 4.13 14.47 4.48
C ARG A 43 4.85 13.31 5.17
N ILE A 44 4.13 12.48 5.92
CA ILE A 44 4.68 11.30 6.59
C ILE A 44 5.22 10.30 5.54
N PHE A 45 4.46 10.07 4.48
CA PHE A 45 4.83 9.14 3.41
C PHE A 45 6.10 9.60 2.70
N THR A 46 6.22 10.87 2.32
CA THR A 46 7.44 11.44 1.71
C THR A 46 8.65 11.46 2.65
N GLN A 47 8.45 11.38 3.97
CA GLN A 47 9.56 11.25 4.92
C GLN A 47 10.03 9.79 5.06
N TYR A 48 9.12 8.84 4.82
CA TYR A 48 9.38 7.41 4.91
C TYR A 48 9.86 6.82 3.58
N SER A 49 9.40 7.38 2.46
CA SER A 49 9.58 6.87 1.12
C SER A 49 10.14 7.98 0.22
N ASP A 50 11.19 7.66 -0.54
CA ASP A 50 11.79 8.57 -1.52
C ASP A 50 10.97 8.63 -2.84
N GLU A 51 9.91 7.82 -2.95
CA GLU A 51 9.04 7.76 -4.13
C GLU A 51 7.66 8.37 -3.89
N THR A 52 6.96 8.68 -4.99
CA THR A 52 5.57 9.15 -4.91
C THR A 52 4.64 8.02 -4.49
N LEU A 53 3.57 8.35 -3.77
CA LEU A 53 2.54 7.39 -3.37
C LEU A 53 2.00 6.56 -4.55
N LYS A 54 1.79 7.18 -5.71
CA LYS A 54 1.33 6.47 -6.92
C LYS A 54 2.35 5.44 -7.41
N ALA A 55 3.64 5.78 -7.38
CA ALA A 55 4.71 4.86 -7.76
C ALA A 55 4.75 3.67 -6.78
N PHE A 56 4.66 3.95 -5.48
CA PHE A 56 4.63 2.92 -4.45
C PHE A 56 3.44 1.98 -4.63
N VAL A 57 2.23 2.52 -4.80
CA VAL A 57 1.03 1.72 -5.05
C VAL A 57 1.21 0.88 -6.32
N THR A 58 1.72 1.44 -7.41
CA THR A 58 1.92 0.70 -8.66
C THR A 58 2.94 -0.43 -8.49
N ARG A 59 4.07 -0.15 -7.82
CA ARG A 59 5.11 -1.14 -7.51
C ARG A 59 4.55 -2.26 -6.63
N PHE A 60 3.84 -1.91 -5.57
CA PHE A 60 3.22 -2.86 -4.66
C PHE A 60 2.18 -3.73 -5.36
N LYS A 61 1.31 -3.13 -6.20
CA LYS A 61 0.34 -3.87 -7.01
C LYS A 61 1.01 -4.86 -7.96
N LEU A 62 2.11 -4.44 -8.60
CA LEU A 62 2.87 -5.32 -9.48
C LEU A 62 3.53 -6.47 -8.71
N GLU A 63 4.12 -6.19 -7.53
CA GLU A 63 4.70 -7.22 -6.65
C GLU A 63 3.63 -8.23 -6.20
N ARG A 64 2.46 -7.76 -5.76
CA ARG A 64 1.33 -8.61 -5.37
C ARG A 64 0.78 -9.42 -6.55
N ALA A 65 0.61 -8.80 -7.71
CA ALA A 65 0.17 -9.50 -8.92
C ALA A 65 1.18 -10.58 -9.33
N ALA A 66 2.48 -10.28 -9.31
CA ALA A 66 3.53 -11.25 -9.58
C ALA A 66 3.54 -12.40 -8.57
N ILE A 67 3.28 -12.12 -7.29
CA ILE A 67 3.10 -13.15 -6.25
C ILE A 67 1.87 -14.01 -6.57
N TYR A 68 0.71 -13.41 -6.85
CA TYR A 68 -0.52 -14.15 -7.15
C TYR A 68 -0.37 -15.02 -8.41
N PHE A 69 0.24 -14.48 -9.47
CA PHE A 69 0.54 -15.22 -10.69
C PHE A 69 1.60 -16.29 -10.47
N GLY A 70 2.67 -16.00 -9.72
CA GLY A 70 3.74 -16.95 -9.40
C GLY A 70 3.26 -18.11 -8.52
N ILE A 71 2.35 -17.85 -7.58
CA ILE A 71 1.71 -18.88 -6.76
C ILE A 71 0.70 -19.69 -7.61
N SER A 72 -0.04 -19.07 -8.54
CA SER A 72 -0.95 -19.80 -9.44
C SER A 72 -0.22 -20.73 -10.42
N ASN A 73 1.07 -20.49 -10.68
CA ASN A 73 1.93 -21.40 -11.44
C ASN A 73 2.70 -22.40 -10.54
N GLY A 74 2.43 -22.39 -9.23
CA GLY A 74 3.01 -23.29 -8.22
C GLY A 74 2.05 -24.33 -7.66
N GLN A 75 0.75 -24.30 -8.00
CA GLN A 75 -0.15 -25.45 -7.82
C GLN A 75 -0.39 -26.14 -9.16
N VAL A 76 0.66 -26.80 -9.63
CA VAL A 76 0.51 -28.03 -10.39
C VAL A 76 0.17 -29.11 -9.35
N THR A 77 -1.01 -29.73 -9.49
CA THR A 77 -1.46 -31.02 -8.91
C THR A 77 -1.49 -31.18 -7.37
N ASP A 78 -2.70 -31.27 -6.82
CA ASP A 78 -3.29 -32.55 -6.33
C ASP A 78 -4.81 -32.52 -6.57
#